data_AF-A6N1E7-F1
#
_entry.id   AF-A6N1E7-F1
#
_cell.length_a   1.000
_cell.length_b   1.000
_cell.length_c   1.000
_cell.angle_alpha   90.00
_cell.angle_beta   90.00
_cell.angle_gamma   90.00
#
_symmetry.space_group_name_H-M   'P 1'
#
loop_
_entity.id
_entity.type
_entity.pdbx_description
1 polymer ?
#
loop_
_entity_poly.entity_id
_entity_poly.type
_entity_poly.pdbx_seq_one_letter_code
_entity_poly.pdbx_strand_id
1 'polypeptide(L)' 'VGGLYKVDPETAVKARLNNTGKLAALLQHEVKPKSVLTISGEFDTKALDRPPKFGLALALRP' A
#
# COMPACT_ATOMS: atom_id res chain seq x y z
N VAL A 1 4.43 4.64 13.65
CA VAL A 1 3.21 3.87 13.96
C VAL A 1 2.58 3.38 12.66
N GLY A 2 1.87 2.26 12.65
CA GLY A 2 1.19 1.76 11.45
C GLY A 2 0.03 0.84 11.79
N GLY A 3 -0.87 0.64 10.84
CA GLY A 3 -2.05 -0.20 10.96
C GLY A 3 -2.23 -1.08 9.72
N LEU A 4 -2.86 -2.23 9.93
CA LEU A 4 -3.33 -3.14 8.90
C LEU A 4 -4.82 -3.36 9.14
N TYR A 5 -5.61 -3.24 8.09
CA TYR A 5 -7.04 -3.50 8.10
C TYR A 5 -7.41 -4.42 6.94
N LYS A 6 -8.14 -5.49 7.22
CA LYS A 6 -8.76 -6.31 6.17
C LYS A 6 -10.14 -5.74 5.90
N VAL A 7 -10.35 -5.23 4.69
CA VAL A 7 -11.64 -4.68 4.27
C VAL A 7 -12.60 -5.83 3.98
N ASP A 8 -12.08 -6.89 3.38
CA ASP A 8 -12.76 -8.13 3.06
C ASP A 8 -11.74 -9.28 3.04
N PRO A 9 -12.15 -10.55 2.82
CA PRO A 9 -11.22 -11.68 2.80
C PRO A 9 -10.11 -11.57 1.75
N GLU A 10 -10.35 -10.82 0.67
CA GLU A 10 -9.48 -10.70 -0.52
C GLU A 10 -8.69 -9.39 -0.52
N THR A 11 -9.11 -8.40 0.27
CA THR A 11 -8.55 -7.04 0.28
C THR A 11 -8.03 -6.62 1.64
N ALA A 12 -6.76 -6.20 1.66
CA ALA A 12 -6.09 -5.68 2.84
C ALA A 12 -5.48 -4.31 2.55
N VAL A 13 -5.65 -3.39 3.50
CA VAL A 13 -5.06 -2.06 3.47
C VAL A 13 -4.06 -1.94 4.62
N LYS A 14 -2.85 -1.49 4.30
CA LYS A 14 -1.78 -1.19 5.26
C LYS A 14 -1.45 0.27 5.17
N ALA A 15 -1.27 0.92 6.32
CA ALA A 15 -0.78 2.28 6.40
C ALA A 15 0.31 2.37 7.46
N ARG A 16 1.34 3.17 7.23
CA ARG A 16 2.44 3.38 8.15
C ARG A 16 2.92 4.81 8.09
N LEU A 17 3.07 5.43 9.26
CA LEU A 17 3.75 6.70 9.45
C LEU A 17 5.05 6.45 10.23
N ASN A 18 6.18 6.92 9.71
CA ASN A 18 7.45 6.85 10.41
C ASN A 18 7.82 8.19 11.10
N ASN A 19 8.86 8.17 11.92
CA ASN A 19 9.35 9.36 12.63
C ASN A 19 10.06 10.38 11.71
N THR A 20 10.41 9.99 10.49
CA THR A 20 11.01 10.92 9.52
C THR A 20 9.98 11.78 8.81
N GLY A 21 8.69 11.47 8.93
CA GLY A 21 7.58 12.20 8.28
C GLY A 21 7.07 11.51 7.00
N LYS A 22 7.43 10.25 6.77
CA LYS A 22 6.93 9.50 5.61
C LYS A 22 5.69 8.70 5.97
N LEU A 23 4.63 8.96 5.22
CA LEU A 23 3.38 8.22 5.23
C LEU A 23 3.38 7.24 4.05
N ALA A 24 3.36 5.95 4.33
CA ALA A 24 3.20 4.90 3.33
C ALA A 24 1.81 4.26 3.46
N ALA A 25 1.18 4.00 2.32
CA ALA A 25 -0.06 3.25 2.20
C ALA A 25 0.14 2.11 1.20
N LEU A 26 -0.50 0.97 1.45
CA LEU A 26 -0.40 -0.21 0.61
C LEU A 26 -1.73 -0.94 0.62
N LEU A 27 -2.33 -1.07 -0.56
CA LEU A 27 -3.52 -1.86 -0.84
C LEU A 27 -3.07 -3.18 -1.46
N GLN A 28 -3.46 -4.31 -0.89
CA GLN A 28 -3.34 -5.63 -1.50
C GLN A 28 -4.74 -6.15 -1.78
N HIS A 29 -4.99 -6.59 -2.99
CA HIS A 29 -6.26 -7.14 -3.42
C HIS A 29 -6.03 -8.43 -4.20
N GLU A 30 -6.68 -9.51 -3.81
CA GLU A 30 -6.65 -10.78 -4.51
C GLU A 30 -7.65 -10.75 -5.68
N VAL A 31 -7.15 -10.73 -6.92
CA VAL A 31 -7.97 -10.56 -8.14
C VAL A 31 -8.52 -11.91 -8.64
N LYS A 32 -7.74 -12.96 -8.44
CA LYS A 32 -8.06 -14.36 -8.74
C LYS A 32 -7.43 -15.22 -7.65
N PRO A 33 -7.86 -16.46 -7.44
CA PRO A 33 -7.26 -17.34 -6.44
C PRO A 33 -5.74 -17.33 -6.58
N LYS A 34 -5.04 -17.01 -5.51
CA LYS A 34 -3.58 -16.93 -5.42
C LYS A 34 -2.91 -15.82 -6.25
N SER A 35 -3.67 -14.97 -6.95
CA SER A 35 -3.16 -13.84 -7.73
C SER A 35 -3.47 -12.51 -7.04
N VAL A 36 -2.43 -11.78 -6.65
CA VAL A 36 -2.54 -10.59 -5.81
C VAL A 36 -2.07 -9.35 -6.56
N LEU A 37 -2.94 -8.37 -6.67
CA LEU A 37 -2.62 -7.00 -7.05
C LEU A 37 -2.21 -6.21 -5.80
N THR A 38 -1.10 -5.50 -5.88
CA THR A 38 -0.62 -4.61 -4.82
C THR A 38 -0.43 -3.21 -5.39
N ILE A 39 -1.04 -2.23 -4.75
CA ILE A 39 -0.89 -0.81 -5.06
C ILE A 39 -0.27 -0.16 -3.82
N SER A 40 0.82 0.57 -3.97
CA SER A 40 1.50 1.27 -2.88
C SER A 40 1.70 2.73 -3.19
N GLY A 41 1.72 3.55 -2.14
CA GLY A 41 1.99 4.97 -2.19
C GLY A 41 2.84 5.40 -1.00
N GLU A 42 3.85 6.24 -1.21
CA GLU A 42 4.63 6.87 -0.15
C GLU A 42 4.62 8.40 -0.35
N PHE A 43 4.21 9.10 0.69
CA PHE A 43 4.13 10.54 0.78
C PHE A 43 5.11 11.04 1.83
N ASP A 44 5.83 12.11 1.52
CA ASP A 44 6.62 12.84 2.51
C ASP A 44 5.74 13.96 3.08
N THR A 45 5.25 13.80 4.30
CA THR A 45 4.35 14.77 4.93
C THR A 45 5.04 16.09 5.26
N LYS A 46 6.38 16.14 5.19
CA LYS A 46 7.17 17.36 5.38
C LYS A 46 7.51 18.06 4.06
N ALA A 47 7.33 17.38 2.94
CA ALA A 47 7.62 17.88 1.60
C ALA A 47 6.48 17.48 0.65
N LEU A 48 5.26 17.96 0.96
CA LEU A 48 4.04 17.71 0.19
C LEU A 48 4.09 18.34 -1.21
N ASP A 49 5.03 19.26 -1.45
CA ASP A 49 5.36 19.84 -2.75
C ASP A 49 6.06 18.83 -3.68
N ARG A 50 6.67 17.78 -3.12
CA ARG A 50 7.33 16.74 -3.92
C ARG A 50 6.32 15.72 -4.42
N PRO A 51 6.49 15.22 -5.66
CA PRO A 51 5.63 14.16 -6.16
C PRO A 51 5.79 12.91 -5.28
N PRO A 52 4.67 12.33 -4.81
CA PRO A 52 4.70 11.10 -4.03
C PRO A 52 5.16 9.93 -4.90
N LYS A 53 5.67 8.88 -4.24
CA LYS A 53 6.06 7.65 -4.92
C LYS A 53 4.87 6.72 -4.99
N PHE A 54 4.55 6.21 -6.16
CA PHE A 54 3.55 5.16 -6.33
C PHE A 54 4.19 3.89 -6.88
N GLY A 55 3.68 2.75 -6.45
CA GLY A 55 4.09 1.44 -6.91
C GLY A 55 2.86 0.60 -7.27
N LEU A 56 3.01 -0.21 -8.30
CA LEU A 56 2.02 -1.21 -8.70
C LEU A 56 2.74 -2.53 -8.94
N ALA A 57 2.23 -3.60 -8.34
CA ALA A 57 2.77 -4.94 -8.49
C ALA A 57 1.62 -5.93 -8.68
N LEU A 58 1.79 -6.86 -9.62
CA LEU A 58 0.85 -7.95 -9.84
C LEU A 58 1.61 -9.27 -9.68
N ALA A 59 1.23 -10.04 -8.67
CA ALA A 59 1.73 -11.38 -8.44
C ALA A 59 0.72 -12.37 -9.01
N LEU A 60 1.05 -13.02 -10.13
CA LEU A 60 0.23 -14.06 -10.73
C LEU A 60 0.71 -15.43 -10.25
N ARG A 61 -0.22 -16.29 -9.85
CA ARG A 61 0.07 -17.72 -9.72
C ARG A 61 -0.63 -18.49 -10.84
N PRO A 62 0.10 -19.41 -11.51
CA PRO A 62 -0.47 -20.26 -12.55
C PRO A 62 -1.53 -21.22 -12.00
#